data_AF-A0A354B7C1-F1
#
_entry.id   AF-A0A354B7C1-F1
#
_cell.length_a   1.000
_cell.length_b   1.000
_cell.length_c   1.000
_cell.angle_alpha   90.00
_cell.angle_beta   90.00
_cell.angle_gamma   90.00
#
_symmetry.space_group_name_H-M   'P 1'
#
loop_
_entity.id
_entity.type
_entity.pdbx_description
1 polymer ?
#
loop_
_entity_poly.entity_id
_entity_poly.type
_entity_poly.pdbx_seq_one_letter_code
_entity_poly.pdbx_strand_id
1 'polypeptide(L)'
;GVVLPRHRAAHITPTVAKTAAGAVEHLRMAVVGGLPSAMKTLSQRGIWTVGLDAGGERSIFDLPVADEPVALVLGAEGPGLSRLVRERCDTVASIPMAGVLDSLNVSNAAAVSVYEITRRRAEATGGN
;
A
#
# COMPACT_ATOMS: atom_id res chain seq x y z
N GLY A 1 8.74 -5.50 0.54
CA GLY A 1 9.44 -4.99 -0.65
C GLY A 1 8.58 -3.95 -1.32
N VAL A 2 9.09 -3.26 -2.35
CA VAL A 2 8.37 -2.19 -3.07
C VAL A 2 8.26 -2.54 -4.56
N VAL A 3 7.08 -2.36 -5.14
CA VAL A 3 6.85 -2.54 -6.58
C VAL A 3 6.48 -1.17 -7.16
N LEU A 4 7.19 -0.72 -8.19
CA LEU A 4 6.95 0.56 -8.85
C LEU A 4 6.78 0.40 -10.36
N PRO A 5 5.87 1.15 -11.01
CA PRO A 5 5.76 1.14 -12.46
C PRO A 5 6.93 1.89 -13.10
N ARG A 6 7.35 1.46 -14.29
CA ARG A 6 8.43 2.07 -15.08
C ARG A 6 8.12 3.50 -15.51
N HIS A 7 6.85 3.82 -15.68
CA HIS A 7 6.39 5.13 -16.14
C HIS A 7 5.55 5.81 -15.06
N ARG A 8 5.63 7.14 -15.00
CA ARG A 8 4.84 7.99 -14.08
C ARG A 8 5.05 7.66 -12.60
N ALA A 9 6.28 7.28 -12.23
CA ALA A 9 6.70 7.08 -10.84
C ALA A 9 8.09 7.66 -10.60
N ALA A 10 8.32 8.19 -9.40
CA ALA A 10 9.65 8.55 -8.94
C ALA A 10 10.48 7.26 -8.75
N HIS A 11 11.63 7.20 -9.39
CA HIS A 11 12.60 6.12 -9.20
C HIS A 11 13.64 6.54 -8.15
N ILE A 12 14.66 5.71 -7.89
CA ILE A 12 15.73 6.05 -6.97
C ILE A 12 16.51 7.25 -7.54
N THR A 13 16.39 8.38 -6.84
CA THR A 13 17.08 9.65 -7.11
C THR A 13 17.80 10.08 -5.84
N PRO A 14 18.73 11.06 -5.88
CA PRO A 14 19.39 11.57 -4.68
C PRO A 14 18.39 12.03 -3.60
N THR A 15 17.29 12.67 -4.00
CA THR A 15 16.23 13.10 -3.08
C THR A 15 15.52 11.90 -2.42
N VAL A 16 15.20 10.86 -3.19
CA VAL A 16 14.60 9.63 -2.66
C VAL A 16 15.56 8.92 -1.71
N ALA A 17 16.82 8.76 -2.09
CA ALA A 17 17.84 8.13 -1.23
C ALA A 17 18.02 8.89 0.08
N LYS A 18 18.08 10.23 0.03
CA LYS A 18 18.17 11.09 1.23
C LYS A 18 16.93 10.94 2.11
N THR A 19 15.74 10.98 1.52
CA THR A 19 14.46 10.92 2.26
C THR A 19 14.23 9.54 2.88
N ALA A 20 14.69 8.48 2.22
CA ALA A 20 14.57 7.11 2.72
C ALA A 20 15.50 6.79 3.90
N ALA A 21 16.41 7.69 4.28
CA ALA A 21 17.31 7.50 5.44
C ALA A 21 18.05 6.14 5.44
N GLY A 22 18.53 5.70 4.28
CA GLY A 22 19.23 4.42 4.12
C GLY A 22 18.31 3.20 3.88
N ALA A 23 16.99 3.32 4.02
CA ALA A 23 16.07 2.21 3.79
C ALA A 23 16.12 1.64 2.36
N VAL A 24 16.48 2.46 1.37
CA VAL A 24 16.66 2.03 -0.03
C VAL A 24 17.67 0.89 -0.17
N GLU A 25 18.71 0.84 0.66
CA GLU A 25 19.76 -0.19 0.61
C GLU A 25 19.29 -1.56 1.12
N HIS A 26 18.20 -1.58 1.89
CA HIS A 26 17.67 -2.79 2.53
C HIS A 26 16.37 -3.27 1.90
N LEU A 27 15.70 -2.43 1.11
CA LEU A 27 14.42 -2.75 0.50
C LEU A 27 14.62 -3.43 -0.87
N ARG A 28 14.05 -4.63 -1.01
CA ARG A 28 13.88 -5.24 -2.34
C ARG A 28 12.87 -4.43 -3.14
N MET A 29 13.31 -3.89 -4.28
CA MET A 29 12.49 -3.10 -5.19
C MET A 29 12.36 -3.80 -6.56
N ALA A 30 11.17 -3.75 -7.16
CA ALA A 30 10.91 -4.28 -8.50
C ALA A 30 10.26 -3.22 -9.40
N VAL A 31 10.89 -2.92 -10.53
CA VAL A 31 10.32 -2.04 -11.56
C VAL A 31 9.52 -2.88 -12.55
N VAL A 32 8.24 -2.58 -12.70
CA VAL A 32 7.31 -3.33 -13.56
C VAL A 32 6.80 -2.48 -14.72
N GLY A 33 6.37 -3.11 -15.81
CA GLY A 33 5.78 -2.39 -16.95
C GLY A 33 4.50 -1.61 -16.57
N GLY A 34 3.74 -2.13 -15.60
CA GLY A 34 2.57 -1.44 -15.03
C GLY A 34 1.96 -2.22 -13.87
N LEU A 35 1.27 -1.50 -12.97
CA LEU A 35 0.63 -2.08 -11.79
C LEU A 35 -0.42 -3.16 -12.10
N PRO A 36 -1.31 -3.03 -13.12
CA PRO A 36 -2.34 -4.04 -13.39
C PRO A 36 -1.79 -5.45 -13.64
N SER A 37 -0.68 -5.56 -14.39
CA SER A 37 -0.03 -6.84 -14.65
C SER A 37 0.63 -7.41 -13.40
N ALA A 38 1.32 -6.55 -12.63
CA ALA A 38 1.94 -6.94 -11.36
C ALA A 38 0.89 -7.43 -10.34
N MET A 39 -0.24 -6.74 -10.21
CA MET A 39 -1.35 -7.13 -9.34
C MET A 39 -1.92 -8.50 -9.73
N LYS A 40 -2.05 -8.78 -11.03
CA LYS A 40 -2.45 -10.12 -11.50
C LYS A 40 -1.45 -11.20 -11.05
N THR A 41 -0.15 -10.93 -11.14
CA THR A 41 0.88 -11.86 -10.66
C THR A 41 0.84 -12.05 -9.14
N LEU A 42 0.57 -11.00 -8.37
CA LEU A 42 0.40 -11.07 -6.91
C LEU A 42 -0.79 -11.95 -6.53
N SER A 43 -1.95 -11.71 -7.16
CA SER A 43 -3.17 -12.50 -6.96
C SER A 43 -2.95 -13.99 -7.28
N GLN A 44 -2.26 -14.32 -8.38
CA GLN A 44 -1.89 -15.70 -8.74
C GLN A 44 -0.97 -16.39 -7.72
N ARG A 45 -0.32 -15.63 -6.84
CA ARG A 45 0.54 -16.13 -5.77
C ARG A 45 -0.15 -16.12 -4.40
N GLY A 46 -1.46 -15.88 -4.35
CA GLY A 46 -2.21 -15.82 -3.10
C GLY A 46 -1.92 -14.57 -2.27
N ILE A 47 -1.48 -13.47 -2.90
CA ILE A 47 -1.24 -12.20 -2.23
C ILE A 47 -2.43 -11.27 -2.46
N TRP A 48 -3.08 -10.87 -1.38
CA TRP A 48 -4.20 -9.94 -1.37
C TRP A 48 -3.74 -8.52 -1.68
N THR A 49 -4.39 -7.88 -2.64
CA THR A 49 -4.14 -6.49 -3.01
C THR A 49 -5.13 -5.58 -2.28
N VAL A 50 -4.59 -4.70 -1.43
CA VAL A 50 -5.38 -3.78 -0.60
C VAL A 50 -5.07 -2.35 -1.06
N GLY A 51 -6.02 -1.74 -1.76
CA GLY A 51 -5.91 -0.36 -2.19
C GLY A 51 -6.14 0.61 -1.03
N LEU A 52 -5.31 1.65 -0.91
CA LEU A 52 -5.53 2.74 0.04
C LEU A 52 -6.12 3.94 -0.69
N ASP A 53 -7.34 4.30 -0.32
CA ASP A 53 -8.08 5.42 -0.92
C ASP A 53 -9.10 5.96 0.08
N ALA A 54 -9.31 7.28 0.10
CA ALA A 54 -10.28 7.92 0.99
C ALA A 54 -11.71 7.42 0.73
N GLY A 55 -12.03 7.06 -0.52
CA GLY A 55 -13.30 6.45 -0.90
C GLY A 55 -13.36 4.93 -0.70
N GLY A 56 -12.52 4.36 0.15
CA GLY A 56 -12.55 2.96 0.54
C GLY A 56 -13.69 2.64 1.51
N GLU A 57 -14.40 1.54 1.26
CA GLU A 57 -15.58 1.13 2.04
C GLU A 57 -15.21 0.48 3.38
N ARG A 58 -13.97 -0.03 3.52
CA ARG A 58 -13.50 -0.65 4.76
C ARG A 58 -12.49 0.22 5.46
N SER A 59 -12.56 0.29 6.79
CA SER A 59 -11.49 0.85 7.60
C SER A 59 -10.24 -0.03 7.53
N ILE A 60 -9.05 0.58 7.41
CA ILE A 60 -7.77 -0.15 7.50
C ILE A 60 -7.63 -0.89 8.84
N PHE A 61 -8.26 -0.38 9.90
CA PHE A 61 -8.22 -0.95 11.24
C PHE A 61 -9.12 -2.19 11.37
N ASP A 62 -10.01 -2.43 10.40
CA ASP A 62 -10.94 -3.57 10.37
C ASP A 62 -10.68 -4.46 9.15
N LEU A 63 -9.44 -4.46 8.66
CA LEU A 63 -9.05 -5.23 7.48
C LEU A 63 -9.02 -6.75 7.80
N PRO A 64 -9.86 -7.58 7.16
CA PRO A 64 -10.00 -9.00 7.50
C PRO A 64 -8.82 -9.86 7.05
N VAL A 65 -7.95 -9.32 6.18
CA VAL A 65 -6.81 -10.04 5.58
C VAL A 65 -5.47 -9.54 6.13
N ALA A 66 -5.47 -8.83 7.27
CA ALA A 66 -4.26 -8.23 7.81
C ALA A 66 -3.19 -9.28 8.21
N ASP A 67 -3.63 -10.47 8.59
CA ASP A 67 -2.81 -11.65 8.93
C ASP A 67 -2.38 -12.48 7.72
N GLU A 68 -3.00 -12.29 6.55
CA GLU A 68 -2.67 -12.96 5.29
C GLU A 68 -1.54 -12.24 4.52
N PRO A 69 -0.94 -12.86 3.47
CA PRO A 69 -0.04 -12.17 2.55
C PRO A 69 -0.74 -10.98 1.85
N VAL A 70 -0.30 -9.76 2.14
CA VAL A 70 -0.88 -8.52 1.63
C VAL A 70 0.13 -7.69 0.85
N ALA A 71 -0.33 -7.10 -0.26
CA ALA A 71 0.30 -6.02 -0.98
C ALA A 71 -0.58 -4.76 -0.88
N LEU A 72 -0.08 -3.75 -0.16
CA LEU A 72 -0.70 -2.43 -0.13
C LEU A 72 -0.49 -1.72 -1.48
N VAL A 73 -1.56 -1.18 -2.04
CA VAL A 73 -1.55 -0.43 -3.30
C VAL A 73 -1.83 1.03 -3.00
N LEU A 74 -0.86 1.87 -3.32
CA LEU A 74 -0.86 3.30 -2.99
C LEU A 74 -1.19 4.13 -4.23
N GLY A 75 -2.09 5.09 -4.05
CA GLY A 75 -2.43 6.08 -5.07
C GLY A 75 -1.42 7.22 -5.19
N ALA A 76 -1.64 8.07 -6.18
CA ALA A 76 -0.96 9.36 -6.25
C ALA A 76 -1.59 10.34 -5.25
N GLU A 77 -0.81 11.30 -4.76
CA GLU A 77 -1.36 12.42 -3.99
C GLU A 77 -2.41 13.19 -4.81
N GLY A 78 -3.58 13.43 -4.21
CA GLY A 78 -4.71 14.07 -4.87
C GLY A 78 -5.65 13.05 -5.53
N PRO A 79 -5.43 12.62 -6.79
CA PRO A 79 -6.35 11.72 -7.50
C PRO A 79 -6.52 10.33 -6.89
N GLY A 80 -5.66 9.94 -5.94
CA GLY A 80 -5.73 8.63 -5.29
C GLY A 80 -5.38 7.50 -6.26
N LEU A 81 -6.11 6.39 -6.14
CA LEU A 81 -5.92 5.24 -7.04
C LEU A 81 -6.52 5.54 -8.41
N SER A 82 -5.77 5.21 -9.48
CA SER A 82 -6.37 5.20 -10.82
C SER A 82 -7.53 4.20 -10.85
N ARG A 83 -8.60 4.52 -11.60
CA ARG A 83 -9.80 3.68 -11.70
C ARG A 83 -9.50 2.20 -11.95
N LEU A 84 -8.65 1.89 -12.92
CA LEU A 84 -8.28 0.50 -13.27
C LEU A 84 -7.53 -0.22 -12.14
N VAL A 85 -6.71 0.51 -11.36
CA VAL A 85 -6.01 -0.07 -10.20
C VAL A 85 -6.99 -0.30 -9.06
N ARG A 86 -7.89 0.66 -8.79
CA ARG A 86 -8.95 0.53 -7.77
C ARG A 86 -9.85 -0.66 -8.05
N GLU A 87 -10.34 -0.82 -9.28
CA GLU A 87 -11.18 -1.94 -9.72
C GLU A 87 -10.48 -3.31 -9.63
N ARG A 88 -9.14 -3.34 -9.61
CA ARG A 88 -8.36 -4.58 -9.52
C ARG A 88 -7.91 -4.92 -8.11
N CYS A 89 -8.08 -4.02 -7.15
CA CYS A 89 -7.78 -4.33 -5.76
C CYS A 89 -8.83 -5.30 -5.25
N ASP A 90 -8.42 -6.31 -4.49
CA ASP A 90 -9.34 -7.25 -3.84
C ASP A 90 -10.22 -6.53 -2.81
N THR A 91 -9.66 -5.50 -2.17
CA THR A 91 -10.41 -4.57 -1.34
C THR A 91 -9.80 -3.17 -1.38
N VAL A 92 -10.62 -2.15 -1.13
CA VAL A 92 -10.18 -0.76 -0.99
C VAL A 92 -10.48 -0.31 0.42
N ALA A 93 -9.42 0.00 1.16
CA ALA A 93 -9.48 0.45 2.54
C ALA A 93 -9.24 1.95 2.64
N SER A 94 -9.90 2.58 3.60
CA SER A 94 -9.73 3.97 3.99
C SER A 94 -9.18 4.06 5.41
N ILE A 95 -8.49 5.16 5.70
CA ILE A 95 -8.13 5.53 7.07
C ILE A 95 -9.24 6.45 7.57
N PRO A 96 -9.98 6.09 8.64
CA PRO A 96 -10.97 6.97 9.22
C PRO A 96 -10.36 8.33 9.59
N MET A 97 -10.90 9.39 9.00
CA MET A 97 -10.47 10.77 9.25
C MET A 97 -11.43 11.45 10.23
N ALA A 98 -10.88 12.08 11.26
CA ALA A 98 -11.64 12.98 12.12
C ALA A 98 -11.41 14.43 11.68
N GLY A 99 -12.49 15.17 11.41
CA GLY A 99 -12.44 16.59 11.07
C GLY A 99 -12.74 16.89 9.60
N VAL A 100 -12.19 18.00 9.10
CA VAL A 100 -12.53 18.57 7.79
C VAL A 100 -11.69 18.04 6.64
N LEU A 101 -10.59 17.35 6.94
CA LEU A 101 -9.71 16.76 5.93
C LEU A 101 -10.23 15.38 5.54
N ASP A 102 -10.20 15.11 4.24
CA ASP A 102 -10.69 13.86 3.65
C ASP A 102 -9.61 12.79 3.52
N SER A 103 -8.33 13.14 3.71
CA SER A 103 -7.21 12.26 3.43
C SER A 103 -5.93 12.63 4.18
N LEU A 104 -5.02 11.65 4.27
CA LEU A 104 -3.64 11.85 4.70
C LEU A 104 -2.71 11.92 3.50
N ASN A 105 -1.53 12.51 3.71
CA ASN A 105 -0.41 12.34 2.78
C ASN A 105 -0.15 10.84 2.53
N VAL A 106 0.19 10.46 1.29
CA VAL A 106 0.40 9.07 0.88
C VAL A 106 1.43 8.35 1.76
N SER A 107 2.51 9.02 2.17
CA SER A 107 3.53 8.43 3.05
C SER A 107 3.00 8.16 4.46
N ASN A 108 2.19 9.05 5.01
CA ASN A 108 1.55 8.86 6.32
C ASN A 108 0.49 7.75 6.26
N ALA A 109 -0.30 7.72 5.19
CA ALA A 109 -1.27 6.65 4.98
C ALA A 109 -0.58 5.27 4.87
N ALA A 110 0.53 5.20 4.14
CA ALA A 110 1.36 4.00 4.04
C ALA A 110 1.91 3.59 5.42
N ALA A 111 2.47 4.52 6.18
CA ALA A 111 3.00 4.25 7.51
C ALA A 111 1.93 3.68 8.45
N VAL A 112 0.78 4.35 8.59
CA VAL A 112 -0.34 3.89 9.42
C VAL A 112 -0.77 2.48 9.02
N SER A 113 -0.92 2.23 7.72
CA SER A 113 -1.42 0.94 7.21
C SER A 113 -0.42 -0.20 7.41
N VAL A 114 0.88 0.07 7.18
CA VAL A 114 1.95 -0.92 7.41
C VAL A 114 2.06 -1.26 8.89
N TYR A 115 1.99 -0.28 9.77
CA TYR A 115 2.03 -0.51 11.22
C TYR A 115 0.80 -1.26 11.73
N GLU A 116 -0.40 -0.97 11.23
CA GLU A 116 -1.60 -1.72 11.59
C GLU A 116 -1.50 -3.19 11.18
N ILE A 117 -1.10 -3.47 9.93
CA ILE A 117 -0.89 -4.85 9.47
C ILE A 117 0.18 -5.56 10.32
N THR A 118 1.26 -4.86 10.67
CA THR A 118 2.33 -5.41 11.51
C THR A 118 1.82 -5.73 12.91
N ARG A 119 1.04 -4.83 13.52
CA ARG A 119 0.41 -5.02 14.84
C ARG A 119 -0.52 -6.24 14.84
N ARG A 120 -1.42 -6.33 13.85
CA ARG A 120 -2.35 -7.45 13.68
C ARG A 120 -1.63 -8.80 13.56
N ARG A 121 -0.55 -8.84 12.78
CA ARG A 121 0.28 -10.05 12.62
C ARG A 121 1.02 -10.44 13.90
N ALA A 122 1.52 -9.45 14.65
CA ALA A 122 2.16 -9.70 15.93
C ALA A 122 1.18 -10.31 16.95
N GLU A 123 -0.06 -9.79 17.01
CA GLU A 123 -1.13 -10.31 17.87
C GLU A 123 -1.55 -11.73 17.48
N ALA A 124 -1.69 -12.00 16.18
CA ALA A 124 -1.99 -13.35 15.68
C ALA A 124 -0.89 -14.38 16.01
N THR A 125 0.38 -13.94 16.05
CA THR A 125 1.52 -14.81 16.36
C THR A 125 1.73 -14.99 17.88
N GLY A 126 1.38 -13.98 18.69
CA GLY A 126 1.53 -13.99 20.15
C GLY A 126 0.42 -14.70 20.93
N GLY A 127 -0.57 -15.26 20.24
CA GLY A 127 -1.73 -15.95 20.84
C GLY A 127 -1.59 -17.47 21.00
N ASN A 128 -0.37 -18.00 21.15
CA ASN A 128 -0.12 -19.43 21.38
C ASN A 128 0.70 -19.67 22.65
#